data_AF-A0A3M1N241-F1
#
_entry.id   AF-A0A3M1N241-F1
#
_cell.length_a   1.000
_cell.length_b   1.000
_cell.length_c   1.000
_cell.angle_alpha   90.00
_cell.angle_beta   90.00
_cell.angle_gamma   90.00
#
_symmetry.space_group_name_H-M   'P 1'
#
loop_
_entity.id
_entity.type
_entity.pdbx_description
1 polymer ?
#
loop_
_entity_poly.entity_id
_entity_poly.type
_entity_poly.pdbx_seq_one_letter_code
_entity_poly.pdbx_strand_id
1 'polypeptide(L)'
;MSAPIIQSHYDELAAIGRTFERYADELNAMQRLMTNCLDQLRRGGWRGEGAEAFYDEMLDSVLPALMRLRHALQDAAFSTKQIVHTLSRAELEAAQLFG
;
A
#
# COMPACT_ATOMS: atom_id res chain seq x y z
N MET A 1 -5.41 12.01 -34.39
CA MET A 1 -4.90 10.62 -34.29
C MET A 1 -3.73 10.55 -33.29
N SER A 2 -4.01 10.57 -31.97
CA SER A 2 -2.99 10.41 -30.90
C SER A 2 -3.36 9.30 -29.89
N ALA A 3 -4.24 8.39 -30.29
CA ALA A 3 -4.89 7.41 -29.39
C ALA A 3 -3.99 6.29 -28.80
N PRO A 4 -2.91 5.77 -29.45
CA PRO A 4 -2.23 4.59 -28.93
C PRO A 4 -1.29 4.86 -27.75
N ILE A 5 -0.50 5.93 -27.82
CA ILE A 5 0.53 6.24 -26.81
C ILE A 5 -0.13 6.62 -25.48
N ILE A 6 -1.17 7.45 -25.57
CA ILE A 6 -1.95 7.92 -24.43
C ILE A 6 -2.63 6.74 -23.69
N GLN A 7 -3.27 5.81 -24.41
CA GLN A 7 -3.87 4.60 -23.82
C GLN A 7 -2.84 3.71 -23.11
N SER A 8 -1.65 3.51 -23.71
CA SER A 8 -0.58 2.70 -23.09
C SER A 8 -0.16 3.24 -21.71
N HIS A 9 -0.06 4.56 -21.57
CA HIS A 9 0.31 5.17 -20.28
C HIS A 9 -0.75 5.00 -19.19
N TYR A 10 -2.04 4.97 -19.54
CA TYR A 10 -3.11 4.69 -18.59
C TYR A 10 -3.05 3.27 -18.05
N ASP A 11 -2.81 2.30 -18.93
CA ASP A 11 -2.71 0.90 -18.55
C ASP A 11 -1.51 0.65 -17.64
N GLU A 12 -0.38 1.32 -17.92
CA GLU A 12 0.83 1.32 -17.09
C GLU A 12 0.58 1.93 -15.70
N LEU A 13 -0.03 3.11 -15.63
CA LEU A 13 -0.37 3.75 -14.35
C LEU A 13 -1.37 2.92 -13.55
N ALA A 14 -2.38 2.34 -14.21
CA ALA A 14 -3.32 1.44 -13.56
C ALA A 14 -2.62 0.17 -13.04
N ALA A 15 -1.63 -0.37 -13.77
CA ALA A 15 -0.82 -1.50 -13.33
C ALA A 15 0.06 -1.16 -12.11
N ILE A 16 0.66 0.03 -12.09
CA ILE A 16 1.43 0.53 -10.94
C ILE A 16 0.52 0.67 -9.71
N GLY A 17 -0.65 1.28 -9.87
CA GLY A 17 -1.65 1.39 -8.81
C GLY A 17 -2.02 0.04 -8.21
N ARG A 18 -2.33 -0.96 -9.07
CA ARG A 18 -2.62 -2.35 -8.63
C ARG A 18 -1.44 -2.99 -7.89
N THR A 19 -0.21 -2.66 -8.28
CA THR A 19 1.01 -3.19 -7.65
C THR A 19 1.17 -2.66 -6.22
N PHE A 20 0.90 -1.37 -6.00
CA PHE A 20 0.90 -0.79 -4.65
C PHE A 20 -0.19 -1.41 -3.76
N GLU A 21 -1.39 -1.65 -4.29
CA GLU A 21 -2.46 -2.30 -3.54
C GLU A 21 -2.07 -3.72 -3.11
N ARG A 22 -1.51 -4.50 -4.04
CA ARG A 22 -1.03 -5.85 -3.73
C ARG A 22 0.02 -5.84 -2.61
N TYR A 23 1.00 -4.94 -2.65
CA TYR A 23 2.02 -4.86 -1.61
C TYR A 23 1.45 -4.41 -0.26
N ALA A 24 0.46 -3.50 -0.25
CA ALA A 24 -0.22 -3.11 0.98
C ALA A 24 -0.98 -4.29 1.60
N ASP A 25 -1.61 -5.13 0.79
CA ASP A 25 -2.34 -6.32 1.24
C ASP A 25 -1.39 -7.42 1.75
N GLU A 26 -0.28 -7.68 1.03
CA GLU A 26 0.76 -8.61 1.47
C GLU A 26 1.37 -8.20 2.81
N LEU A 27 1.69 -6.90 2.98
CA LEU A 27 2.18 -6.38 4.26
C LEU A 27 1.15 -6.50 5.38
N ASN A 28 -0.14 -6.27 5.11
CA ASN A 28 -1.21 -6.43 6.08
C ASN A 28 -1.33 -7.90 6.53
N ALA A 29 -1.27 -8.85 5.60
CA ALA A 29 -1.29 -10.27 5.92
C ALA A 29 -0.08 -10.67 6.79
N MET A 30 1.12 -10.22 6.41
CA MET A 30 2.35 -10.44 7.17
C MET A 30 2.27 -9.84 8.58
N GLN A 31 1.77 -8.60 8.71
CA GLN A 31 1.63 -7.93 10.00
C GLN A 31 0.68 -8.70 10.94
N ARG A 32 -0.43 -9.22 10.43
CA ARG A 32 -1.37 -10.05 11.21
C ARG A 32 -0.72 -11.34 11.69
N LEU A 33 0.03 -12.02 10.82
CA LEU A 33 0.77 -13.23 11.19
C LEU A 33 1.78 -12.94 12.31
N MET A 34 2.57 -11.86 12.19
CA MET A 34 3.52 -11.46 13.22
C MET A 34 2.82 -11.14 14.55
N THR A 35 1.72 -10.37 14.51
CA THR A 35 0.96 -10.02 15.71
C THR A 35 0.43 -11.27 16.43
N ASN A 36 -0.09 -12.24 15.67
CA ASN A 36 -0.56 -13.51 16.22
C ASN A 36 0.58 -14.32 16.87
N CYS A 37 1.76 -14.36 16.25
CA CYS A 37 2.94 -15.02 16.82
C CYS A 37 3.39 -14.32 18.11
N LEU A 38 3.43 -12.99 18.12
CA LEU A 38 3.77 -12.20 19.32
C LEU A 38 2.81 -12.49 20.48
N ASP A 39 1.51 -12.52 20.20
CA ASP A 39 0.49 -12.83 21.21
C ASP A 39 0.66 -14.23 21.80
N GLN A 40 1.04 -15.23 20.98
CA GLN A 40 1.32 -16.59 21.46
C GLN A 40 2.56 -16.61 22.38
N LEU A 41 3.63 -15.93 21.99
CA LEU A 41 4.85 -15.83 22.78
C LEU A 41 4.57 -15.14 24.13
N ARG A 42 3.79 -14.04 24.11
CA ARG A 42 3.46 -13.24 25.29
C ARG A 42 2.57 -13.97 26.30
N ARG A 43 1.72 -14.89 25.85
CA ARG A 43 0.83 -15.70 26.72
C ARG A 43 1.55 -16.77 27.54
N GLY A 44 2.87 -16.90 27.40
CA GLY A 44 3.69 -17.77 28.24
C GLY A 44 4.71 -18.61 27.48
N GLY A 45 4.82 -18.44 26.17
CA GLY A 45 5.85 -19.10 25.35
C GLY A 45 7.25 -18.54 25.55
N TRP A 46 7.38 -17.27 25.95
CA TRP A 46 8.68 -16.64 26.21
C TRP A 46 8.57 -15.49 27.23
N ARG A 47 9.38 -15.57 28.30
CA ARG A 47 9.43 -14.60 29.42
C ARG A 47 10.87 -14.32 29.85
N GLY A 48 11.11 -13.14 30.43
CA GLY A 48 12.40 -12.66 30.90
C GLY A 48 12.76 -11.30 30.29
N GLU A 49 13.84 -10.66 30.76
CA GLU A 49 14.26 -9.31 30.32
C GLU A 49 14.45 -9.22 28.79
N GLY A 50 15.00 -10.26 28.16
CA GLY A 50 15.16 -10.29 26.70
C GLY A 50 13.84 -10.41 25.94
N ALA A 51 12.82 -11.02 26.54
CA ALA A 51 11.49 -11.08 25.95
C ALA A 51 10.79 -9.72 26.08
N GLU A 52 10.92 -9.04 27.23
CA GLU A 52 10.38 -7.68 27.43
C GLU A 52 10.99 -6.68 26.44
N ALA A 53 12.31 -6.63 26.33
CA ALA A 53 12.99 -5.74 25.37
C ALA A 53 12.57 -6.00 23.91
N PHE A 54 12.37 -7.26 23.55
CA PHE A 54 11.87 -7.64 22.22
C PHE A 54 10.42 -7.19 22.00
N TYR A 55 9.52 -7.38 22.97
CA TYR A 55 8.14 -6.93 22.84
C TYR A 55 8.05 -5.41 22.76
N ASP A 56 8.86 -4.69 23.52
CA ASP A 56 8.93 -3.24 23.49
C ASP A 56 9.40 -2.75 22.11
N GLU A 57 10.47 -3.32 21.56
CA GLU A 57 10.94 -2.98 20.21
C GLU A 57 9.87 -3.25 19.13
N MET A 58 9.18 -4.38 19.25
CA MET A 58 8.12 -4.75 18.31
C MET A 58 6.94 -3.79 18.37
N LEU A 59 6.52 -3.38 19.57
CA LEU A 59 5.36 -2.51 19.78
C LEU A 59 5.66 -1.04 19.52
N ASP A 60 6.86 -0.55 19.85
CA ASP A 60 7.20 0.86 19.77
C ASP A 60 7.77 1.27 18.42
N SER A 61 8.50 0.36 17.76
CA SER A 61 9.24 0.69 16.54
C SER A 61 8.74 -0.12 15.34
N VAL A 62 8.80 -1.46 15.42
CA VAL A 62 8.64 -2.32 14.25
C VAL A 62 7.21 -2.33 13.72
N LEU A 63 6.22 -2.67 14.56
CA LEU A 63 4.81 -2.71 14.13
C LEU A 63 4.31 -1.33 13.67
N PRO A 64 4.60 -0.22 14.37
CA PRO A 64 4.27 1.11 13.87
C PRO A 64 4.94 1.45 12.54
N ALA A 65 6.20 1.07 12.33
CA ALA A 65 6.88 1.30 11.05
C ALA A 65 6.22 0.55 9.90
N LEU A 66 5.84 -0.72 10.11
CA LEU A 66 5.13 -1.51 9.12
C LEU A 66 3.73 -0.93 8.82
N MET A 67 3.03 -0.43 9.83
CA MET A 67 1.76 0.29 9.62
C MET A 67 1.96 1.54 8.76
N ARG A 68 2.97 2.36 9.05
CA ARG A 68 3.28 3.56 8.25
C ARG A 68 3.60 3.20 6.80
N LEU A 69 4.37 2.14 6.57
CA LEU A 69 4.69 1.66 5.22
C LEU A 69 3.43 1.21 4.47
N ARG A 70 2.56 0.42 5.12
CA ARG A 70 1.27 0.01 4.55
C ARG A 70 0.42 1.22 4.16
N HIS A 71 0.33 2.22 5.04
CA HIS A 71 -0.40 3.47 4.74
C HIS A 71 0.20 4.21 3.55
N ALA A 72 1.52 4.37 3.48
CA ALA A 72 2.18 5.02 2.35
C ALA A 72 1.90 4.32 1.01
N LEU A 73 1.84 2.98 0.99
CA LEU A 73 1.48 2.22 -0.21
C LEU A 73 0.00 2.43 -0.61
N GLN A 74 -0.91 2.49 0.37
CA GLN A 74 -2.32 2.79 0.12
C GLN A 74 -2.50 4.21 -0.44
N ASP A 75 -1.78 5.18 0.11
CA ASP A 75 -1.81 6.57 -0.36
C ASP A 75 -1.23 6.71 -1.77
N ALA A 76 -0.17 5.95 -2.07
CA ALA A 76 0.40 5.89 -3.42
C ALA A 76 -0.61 5.29 -4.42
N ALA A 77 -1.24 4.17 -4.09
CA ALA A 77 -2.27 3.55 -4.92
C ALA A 77 -3.45 4.50 -5.18
N PHE A 78 -3.92 5.18 -4.14
CA PHE A 78 -5.00 6.16 -4.25
C PHE A 78 -4.60 7.34 -5.15
N SER A 79 -3.41 7.90 -4.94
CA SER A 79 -2.90 9.03 -5.73
C SER A 79 -2.75 8.67 -7.20
N THR A 80 -2.23 7.48 -7.52
CA THR A 80 -2.13 6.99 -8.90
C THR A 80 -3.51 6.86 -9.55
N LYS A 81 -4.51 6.36 -8.83
CA LYS A 81 -5.90 6.29 -9.34
C LYS A 81 -6.49 7.67 -9.62
N GLN A 82 -6.22 8.66 -8.77
CA GLN A 82 -6.67 10.04 -8.98
C GLN A 82 -6.02 10.67 -10.21
N ILE A 83 -4.74 10.41 -10.46
CA ILE A 83 -4.03 10.88 -11.66
C ILE A 83 -4.70 10.32 -12.92
N VAL A 84 -4.93 9.01 -12.96
CA VAL A 84 -5.62 8.33 -14.08
C VAL A 84 -7.01 8.92 -14.31
N HIS A 85 -7.78 9.14 -13.24
CA HIS A 85 -9.12 9.72 -13.35
C HIS A 85 -9.10 11.15 -13.89
N THR A 86 -8.17 11.99 -13.40
CA THR A 86 -8.05 13.39 -13.80
C THR A 86 -7.66 13.51 -15.26
N LEU A 87 -6.67 12.73 -15.70
CA LEU A 87 -6.22 12.70 -17.09
C LEU A 87 -7.34 12.23 -18.03
N SER A 88 -8.06 11.16 -17.67
CA SER A 88 -9.19 10.65 -18.47
C SER A 88 -10.31 11.69 -18.63
N ARG A 89 -10.62 12.45 -17.58
CA ARG A 89 -11.61 13.54 -17.65
C ARG A 89 -11.14 14.68 -18.54
N ALA A 90 -9.90 15.12 -18.40
CA ALA A 90 -9.34 16.20 -19.22
C ALA A 90 -9.36 15.83 -20.71
N GLU A 91 -9.10 14.57 -21.05
CA GLU A 91 -9.20 14.08 -22.43
C GLU A 91 -10.63 14.04 -22.96
N LEU A 92 -11.60 13.60 -22.16
CA LEU A 92 -13.02 13.61 -22.54
C LEU A 92 -13.51 15.04 -22.79
N GLU A 93 -13.12 15.99 -21.95
CA GLU A 93 -13.47 17.41 -22.09
C GLU A 93 -12.82 18.00 -23.36
N ALA A 94 -11.55 17.69 -23.64
CA ALA A 94 -10.90 18.12 -24.88
C ALA A 94 -11.54 17.48 -26.14
N ALA A 95 -11.87 16.20 -26.09
CA ALA A 95 -12.54 15.51 -27.19
C ALA A 95 -13.93 16.10 -27.50
N GLN A 96 -14.65 16.61 -26.50
CA GLN A 96 -15.92 17.31 -26.69
C GLN A 96 -15.76 18.73 -27.28
N LEU A 97 -14.61 19.38 -27.07
CA LEU A 97 -14.32 20.72 -27.60
C LEU A 97 -13.81 20.70 -29.05
N PHE A 98 -13.19 19.59 -29.47
CA PHE A 98 -12.52 19.46 -30.76
C PHE A 98 -13.08 18.35 -31.68
N GLY A 99 -14.10 17.60 -31.22
CA GLY A 99 -14.84 16.60 -32.01
C GLY A 99 -16.14 17.15 -32.56
#